data_AF-A0A502DZ78-F1
#
_entry.id   AF-A0A502DZ78-F1
#
_cell.length_a   1.000
_cell.length_b   1.000
_cell.length_c   1.000
_cell.angle_alpha   90.00
_cell.angle_beta   90.00
_cell.angle_gamma   90.00
#
_symmetry.space_group_name_H-M   'P 1'
#
loop_
_entity.id
_entity.type
_entity.pdbx_description
1 polymer ?
#
loop_
_entity_poly.entity_id
_entity_poly.type
_entity_poly.pdbx_seq_one_letter_code
_entity_poly.pdbx_strand_id
1 'polypeptide(L)' 'MLTTAQKADILRKSGCAVPIAEEPSTAWSHAVDTLFVEYVAARAAKSLRDAEEARQLDRLRCMSATSHSGFGAPTQFA' A
#
# COMPACT_ATOMS: atom_id res chain seq x y z
N MET A 1 1.05 -15.56 -14.70
CA MET A 1 0.03 -14.55 -15.07
C MET A 1 -1.24 -14.86 -14.31
N LEU A 2 -1.85 -13.87 -13.65
CA LEU A 2 -3.09 -14.06 -12.88
C LEU A 2 -4.25 -14.25 -13.87
N THR A 3 -5.11 -15.24 -13.64
CA THR A 3 -6.31 -15.43 -14.48
C THR A 3 -7.36 -14.37 -14.16
N THR A 4 -8.28 -14.12 -15.10
CA THR A 4 -9.36 -13.13 -14.90
C THR A 4 -10.28 -13.50 -13.74
N ALA A 5 -10.53 -14.80 -13.52
CA ALA A 5 -11.25 -15.29 -12.35
C ALA A 5 -10.50 -14.97 -11.03
N GLN A 6 -9.17 -15.14 -11.00
CA GLN A 6 -8.36 -14.78 -9.83
C GLN A 6 -8.37 -13.27 -9.56
N LYS A 7 -8.37 -12.44 -10.61
CA LYS A 7 -8.49 -10.97 -10.48
C LYS A 7 -9.84 -10.58 -9.87
N ALA A 8 -10.92 -11.19 -10.35
CA ALA A 8 -12.26 -11.01 -9.81
C ALA A 8 -12.34 -11.38 -8.31
N ASP A 9 -11.73 -12.50 -7.90
CA ASP A 9 -11.71 -12.89 -6.50
C ASP A 9 -10.94 -11.91 -5.61
N ILE A 10 -9.81 -11.37 -6.09
CA ILE A 10 -9.06 -10.32 -5.37
C ILE A 10 -9.94 -9.08 -5.20
N LEU A 11 -10.59 -8.63 -6.28
CA LEU A 11 -11.46 -7.46 -6.26
C LEU A 11 -12.62 -7.61 -5.28
N ARG A 12 -13.28 -8.78 -5.23
CA ARG A 12 -14.34 -9.05 -4.25
C ARG A 12 -13.81 -9.00 -2.82
N LYS A 13 -12.65 -9.60 -2.56
CA LYS A 13 -12.02 -9.60 -1.23
C LYS A 13 -11.59 -8.20 -0.79
N SER A 14 -11.25 -7.31 -1.72
CA SER A 14 -10.95 -5.91 -1.42
C SER A 14 -12.20 -5.02 -1.33
N GLY A 15 -13.41 -5.58 -1.47
CA GLY A 15 -14.67 -4.84 -1.40
C GLY A 15 -15.05 -4.11 -2.69
N CYS A 16 -14.37 -4.38 -3.82
CA CYS A 16 -14.75 -3.83 -5.12
C CYS A 16 -15.93 -4.61 -5.70
N ALA A 17 -16.93 -3.90 -6.22
CA ALA A 17 -18.08 -4.51 -6.87
C ALA A 17 -17.66 -5.11 -8.22
N VAL A 18 -17.61 -6.44 -8.29
CA VAL A 18 -17.30 -7.17 -9.52
C VAL A 18 -18.62 -7.52 -10.22
N PRO A 19 -18.75 -7.29 -11.54
CA PRO A 19 -19.95 -7.67 -12.27
C PRO A 19 -20.20 -9.18 -12.15
N ILE A 20 -21.44 -9.56 -11.84
CA ILE A 20 -21.88 -10.96 -11.81
C ILE A 20 -22.21 -11.33 -13.26
N ALA A 21 -21.49 -12.28 -13.83
CA ALA A 21 -21.83 -12.88 -15.12
C ALA A 21 -22.06 -14.38 -14.94
N GLU A 22 -23.11 -14.89 -15.56
CA GLU A 22 -23.45 -16.32 -15.57
C GLU A 22 -22.44 -17.13 -16.40
N GLU A 23 -21.87 -16.53 -17.44
CA GLU A 23 -20.79 -17.09 -18.27
C GLU A 23 -19.70 -16.04 -18.51
N PRO A 24 -18.40 -16.38 -18.37
CA PRO A 24 -17.29 -15.46 -18.56
C PRO A 24 -17.11 -15.13 -20.05
N SER A 25 -17.92 -14.20 -20.55
CA SER A 25 -17.74 -13.62 -21.87
C SER A 25 -16.46 -12.79 -21.96
N THR A 26 -15.98 -12.56 -23.17
CA THR A 26 -14.84 -11.65 -23.43
C THR A 26 -15.10 -10.24 -22.87
N ALA A 27 -16.36 -9.78 -22.93
CA ALA A 27 -16.77 -8.49 -22.38
C ALA A 27 -16.68 -8.45 -20.84
N TRP A 28 -17.13 -9.51 -20.17
CA TRP A 28 -16.97 -9.63 -18.72
C TRP A 28 -15.50 -9.64 -18.32
N SER A 29 -14.68 -10.40 -19.06
CA SER A 29 -13.25 -10.50 -18.77
C SER A 29 -12.56 -9.14 -18.88
N HIS A 30 -12.88 -8.38 -19.93
CA HIS A 30 -12.35 -7.03 -20.12
C HIS A 30 -12.80 -6.07 -19.00
N ALA A 31 -14.04 -6.17 -18.53
CA ALA A 31 -14.53 -5.35 -17.43
C ALA A 31 -13.78 -5.63 -16.12
N VAL A 32 -13.54 -6.91 -15.81
CA VAL A 32 -12.72 -7.31 -14.64
C VAL A 32 -11.29 -6.81 -14.76
N ASP A 33 -10.71 -6.89 -15.96
CA ASP A 33 -9.34 -6.42 -16.20
C ASP A 33 -9.21 -4.91 -16.02
N THR A 34 -10.17 -4.11 -16.53
CA THR A 34 -10.21 -2.66 -16.30
C THR A 34 -10.30 -2.34 -14.81
N LEU A 35 -11.23 -2.96 -14.08
CA LEU A 35 -11.37 -2.78 -12.63
C LEU A 35 -10.10 -3.16 -11.86
N PHE A 36 -9.43 -4.22 -12.32
CA PHE A 36 -8.19 -4.67 -11.69
C PHE A 36 -7.04 -3.67 -11.90
N VAL A 37 -6.92 -3.05 -13.07
CA VAL A 37 -5.92 -2.00 -13.33
C VAL A 37 -6.16 -0.79 -12.42
N GLU A 38 -7.40 -0.34 -12.29
CA GLU A 38 -7.76 0.76 -11.39
C GLU A 38 -7.45 0.43 -9.93
N TYR A 39 -7.81 -0.78 -9.48
CA TYR A 39 -7.49 -1.27 -8.14
C TYR A 39 -5.98 -1.29 -7.87
N VAL A 40 -5.18 -1.81 -8.80
CA VAL A 40 -3.70 -1.87 -8.66
C VAL A 40 -3.11 -0.46 -8.64
N ALA A 41 -3.59 0.45 -9.48
CA ALA A 41 -3.16 1.84 -9.48
C ALA A 41 -3.46 2.52 -8.13
N ALA A 42 -4.67 2.36 -7.60
CA ALA A 42 -5.06 2.88 -6.29
C ALA A 42 -4.22 2.27 -5.15
N ARG A 43 -3.98 0.95 -5.19
CA ARG A 43 -3.14 0.23 -4.22
C ARG A 43 -1.70 0.73 -4.25
N ALA A 44 -1.14 0.95 -5.44
CA ALA A 44 0.21 1.49 -5.60
C ALA A 44 0.33 2.92 -5.09
N ALA A 45 -0.64 3.78 -5.40
CA ALA A 45 -0.68 5.16 -4.89
C ALA A 45 -0.80 5.21 -3.36
N LYS A 46 -1.58 4.30 -2.75
CA LYS A 46 -1.60 4.13 -1.29
C LYS A 46 -0.24 3.68 -0.75
N SER A 47 0.34 2.64 -1.34
CA SER A 47 1.65 2.11 -0.90
C SER A 47 2.76 3.17 -0.98
N LEU A 48 2.70 4.06 -1.97
CA LEU A 48 3.65 5.16 -2.09
C LEU A 48 3.51 6.14 -0.92
N ARG A 49 2.27 6.56 -0.57
CA ARG A 49 2.00 7.42 0.58
C ARG A 49 2.47 6.79 1.88
N ASP A 50 2.12 5.53 2.10
CA ASP A 50 2.53 4.79 3.30
C ASP A 50 4.07 4.75 3.43
N ALA A 51 4.80 4.61 2.31
CA ALA A 51 6.26 4.62 2.29
C ALA A 51 6.86 6.01 2.55
N GLU A 52 6.23 7.08 2.06
CA GLU A 52 6.65 8.47 2.33
C GLU A 52 6.44 8.83 3.80
N GLU A 53 5.29 8.50 4.38
CA GLU A 53 5.00 8.68 5.80
C GLU A 53 6.02 7.93 6.67
N ALA A 54 6.38 6.70 6.30
CA ALA A 54 7.42 5.94 7.00
C ALA A 54 8.79 6.64 6.96
N ARG A 55 9.19 7.20 5.82
CA ARG A 55 10.45 7.97 5.70
C ARG A 55 10.43 9.26 6.52
N GLN A 56 9.30 9.95 6.55
CA GLN A 56 9.13 11.16 7.35
C GLN A 56 9.23 10.83 8.85
N LEU A 57 8.54 9.79 9.30
CA LEU A 57 8.63 9.30 10.68
C LEU A 57 10.05 8.87 11.05
N ASP A 58 10.77 8.19 10.15
CA ASP A 58 12.16 7.79 10.38
C ASP A 58 13.11 8.99 10.50
N ARG A 59 12.93 10.02 9.66
CA ARG A 59 13.67 11.28 9.77
C ARG A 59 13.42 11.96 11.12
N LEU A 60 12.16 12.03 11.55
CA LEU A 60 11.79 12.60 12.85
C LEU A 60 12.41 11.80 14.01
N ARG A 61 12.43 10.47 13.92
CA ARG A 61 13.08 9.60 14.90
C ARG A 61 14.58 9.87 14.99
N CYS A 62 15.29 9.95 13.86
CA CYS A 62 16.71 10.26 13.82
C CYS A 62 17.03 11.63 14.45
N MET A 63 16.26 12.66 14.10
CA MET A 63 16.42 14.00 14.67
C MET A 63 16.14 13.99 16.17
N SER A 64 15.05 13.37 16.61
CA SER A 64 14.70 13.27 18.03
C SER A 64 15.75 12.52 18.85
N ALA A 65 16.34 11.44 18.30
CA ALA A 65 17.39 10.68 18.94
C ALA A 65 18.67 11.51 19.10
N THR A 66 19.00 12.33 18.09
CA THR A 66 20.14 13.27 18.13
C THR A 66 19.89 14.40 19.15
N SER A 67 18.65 14.86 19.28
CA SER A 67 18.27 15.88 20.28
C SER A 67 18.25 15.34 21.70
N HIS A 68 17.85 14.07 21.91
CA HIS A 68 17.83 13.43 23.23
C HIS A 68 19.23 12.95 23.68
N SER A 69 20.14 12.67 22.74
CA SER A 69 21.54 12.32 23.07
C SER A 69 22.40 13.53 23.46
N GLY A 70 21.91 14.76 23.28
CA GLY A 70 22.56 15.99 23.76
C GLY A 70 22.34 16.32 25.24
N PHE A 71 21.46 15.59 25.95
CA PHE A 71 21.09 15.86 27.36
C PHE A 71 21.49 14.69 28.27
N GLY A 72 22.71 14.18 28.10
CA GLY A 72 23.21 13.02 28.84
C GLY A 72 24.72 12.86 28.76
N ALA A 73 25.47 13.95 28.94
CA ALA A 73 26.87 13.84 29.33
C ALA A 73 26.93 13.67 30.85
N PRO A 74 27.21 12.46 31.40
CA PRO A 74 27.72 12.39 32.75
C PRO A 74 29.12 13.01 32.73
N THR A 75 29.16 14.26 33.16
CA THR A 75 30.34 14.86 33.75
C THR A 75 30.71 14.03 34.98
N GLN A 76 31.69 13.16 34.84
CA GLN A 76 32.41 12.50 35.93
C GLN A 76 33.86 12.38 35.44
N PHE A 77 34.75 13.36 35.67
CA PHE A 77 35.43 13.70 36.93
C PHE A 77 36.09 12.48 37.59
N ALA A 78 37.34 12.19 37.20
CA ALA A 78 38.49 11.81 38.03
C ALA A 78 39.68 11.44 37.13
#